data_AF-A0A4R3MZF5-F1
#
_entry.id   AF-A0A4R3MZF5-F1
#
_cell.length_a   1.000
_cell.length_b   1.000
_cell.length_c   1.000
_cell.angle_alpha   90.00
_cell.angle_beta   90.00
_cell.angle_gamma   90.00
#
_symmetry.space_group_name_H-M   'P 1'
#
loop_
_entity.id
_entity.type
_entity.pdbx_description
1 polymer ?
#
loop_
_entity_poly.entity_id
_entity_poly.type
_entity_poly.pdbx_seq_one_letter_code
_entity_poly.pdbx_strand_id
1 'polypeptide(L)'
;MTKDQLATIKCEIRLNFHYVNYPENISAGLWRDGAGKIHFMDDMGLDHLKASIRKVERDIARLYRSDREQEVIDALIPLAEQKLSELKDEFKLKANA
;
A
#
# COMPACT_ATOMS: atom_id res chain seq x y z
N MET A 1 8.01 19.59 3.92
CA MET A 1 8.20 18.79 2.69
C MET A 1 8.25 19.71 1.48
N THR A 2 9.22 19.51 0.59
CA THR A 2 9.45 20.33 -0.60
C THR A 2 8.51 19.94 -1.75
N LYS A 3 8.45 20.77 -2.81
CA LYS A 3 7.69 20.45 -4.03
C LYS A 3 8.23 19.21 -4.73
N ASP A 4 9.54 19.02 -4.72
CA ASP A 4 10.21 17.89 -5.37
C ASP A 4 9.91 16.58 -4.62
N GLN A 5 9.98 16.59 -3.29
CA GLN A 5 9.58 15.46 -2.45
C GLN A 5 8.11 15.07 -2.69
N LEU A 6 7.20 16.05 -2.78
CA LEU A 6 5.79 15.80 -3.12
C LEU A 6 5.61 15.21 -4.53
N ALA A 7 6.40 15.64 -5.51
CA ALA A 7 6.37 15.07 -6.85
C ALA A 7 6.87 13.62 -6.84
N THR A 8 7.92 13.32 -6.09
CA THR A 8 8.44 11.96 -5.88
C THR A 8 7.39 11.07 -5.24
N ILE A 9 6.73 11.52 -4.16
CA ILE A 9 5.64 10.78 -3.51
C ILE A 9 4.52 10.45 -4.50
N LYS A 10 4.05 11.44 -5.28
CA LYS A 10 3.02 11.22 -6.29
C LYS A 10 3.46 10.22 -7.36
N CYS A 11 4.73 10.26 -7.75
CA CYS A 11 5.30 9.32 -8.70
C CYS A 11 5.33 7.89 -8.13
N GLU A 12 5.78 7.73 -6.89
CA GLU A 12 5.84 6.43 -6.20
C GLU A 12 4.45 5.83 -5.97
N ILE A 13 3.45 6.64 -5.60
CA ILE A 13 2.05 6.21 -5.49
C ILE A 13 1.53 5.73 -6.84
N ARG A 14 1.77 6.49 -7.92
CA ARG A 14 1.27 6.12 -9.26
C ARG A 14 1.90 4.82 -9.77
N LEU A 15 3.18 4.59 -9.50
CA LEU A 15 3.92 3.47 -10.07
C LEU A 15 3.89 2.20 -9.21
N ASN A 16 4.01 2.35 -7.88
CA ASN A 16 4.26 1.23 -6.98
C ASN A 16 3.19 1.14 -5.88
N PHE A 17 2.92 2.25 -5.20
CA PHE A 17 2.06 2.33 -4.01
C PHE A 17 0.65 2.81 -4.33
N HIS A 18 0.04 2.33 -5.42
CA HIS A 18 -1.29 2.79 -5.82
C HIS A 18 -2.35 2.52 -4.76
N TYR A 19 -2.18 1.53 -3.88
CA TYR A 19 -3.06 1.26 -2.74
C TYR A 19 -2.94 2.27 -1.58
N VAL A 20 -1.98 3.20 -1.64
CA VAL A 20 -1.83 4.31 -0.68
C VAL A 20 -2.42 5.59 -1.27
N ASN A 21 -3.08 6.37 -0.43
CA ASN A 21 -3.39 7.77 -0.70
C ASN A 21 -2.58 8.63 0.27
N TYR A 22 -2.13 9.82 -0.15
CA TYR A 22 -1.30 10.71 0.67
C TYR A 22 -1.98 12.08 0.80
N PRO A 23 -2.01 12.71 1.99
CA PRO A 23 -1.30 12.33 3.22
C PRO A 23 -1.98 11.22 4.04
N GLU A 24 -3.22 10.88 3.71
CA GLU A 24 -4.00 9.88 4.42
C GLU A 24 -4.36 8.72 3.52
N ASN A 25 -4.26 7.52 4.08
CA ASN A 25 -4.50 6.28 3.35
C ASN A 25 -5.94 6.20 2.80
N ILE A 26 -6.15 5.29 1.86
CA ILE A 26 -7.52 4.91 1.48
C ILE A 26 -8.21 4.32 2.72
N SER A 27 -9.52 4.55 2.84
CA SER A 27 -10.34 4.04 3.94
C SER A 27 -10.05 2.56 4.27
N ALA A 28 -10.14 2.23 5.55
CA ALA A 28 -9.90 0.87 6.03
C ALA A 28 -10.82 -0.14 5.33
N GLY A 29 -10.30 -1.33 5.04
CA GLY A 29 -11.05 -2.39 4.35
C GLY A 29 -11.21 -2.18 2.85
N LEU A 30 -10.66 -1.10 2.28
CA LEU A 30 -10.59 -0.88 0.84
C LEU A 30 -9.18 -1.11 0.30
N TRP A 31 -9.11 -1.82 -0.82
CA TRP A 31 -7.91 -2.05 -1.60
C TRP A 31 -8.04 -1.37 -2.96
N ARG A 32 -7.05 -0.55 -3.36
CA ARG A 32 -6.95 -0.05 -4.73
C ARG A 32 -5.91 -0.86 -5.48
N ASP A 33 -6.26 -1.36 -6.65
CA ASP A 33 -5.33 -2.10 -7.50
C ASP A 33 -4.54 -1.19 -8.46
N GLY A 34 -3.68 -1.81 -9.27
CA GLY A 34 -2.84 -1.10 -10.24
C GLY A 34 -3.60 -0.49 -11.42
N ALA A 35 -4.84 -0.89 -11.65
CA ALA A 35 -5.73 -0.25 -12.61
C ALA A 35 -6.50 0.93 -11.99
N GLY A 36 -6.32 1.19 -10.69
CA GLY A 36 -7.03 2.22 -9.94
C GLY A 36 -8.42 1.79 -9.48
N LYS A 37 -8.82 0.53 -9.67
CA LYS A 37 -10.10 0.02 -9.21
C LYS A 37 -10.06 -0.22 -7.70
N ILE A 38 -11.13 0.20 -7.03
CA ILE A 38 -11.36 -0.05 -5.60
C ILE A 38 -12.07 -1.39 -5.43
N HIS A 39 -11.60 -2.19 -4.48
CA HIS A 39 -12.17 -3.44 -4.05
C HIS A 39 -12.40 -3.38 -2.54
N PHE A 40 -13.51 -3.94 -2.07
CA PHE A 40 -13.66 -4.24 -0.66
C PHE A 40 -12.85 -5.50 -0.33
N MET A 41 -12.06 -5.47 0.73
CA MET A 41 -11.16 -6.58 1.07
C MET A 41 -11.93 -7.84 1.50
N ASP A 42 -13.11 -7.66 2.09
CA ASP A 42 -14.05 -8.74 2.45
C ASP A 42 -14.65 -9.46 1.23
N ASP A 43 -14.65 -8.83 0.05
CA ASP A 43 -15.02 -9.46 -1.22
C ASP A 43 -13.82 -10.15 -1.91
N MET A 44 -12.58 -9.82 -1.50
CA MET A 44 -11.38 -10.39 -2.12
C MET A 44 -11.18 -11.85 -1.70
N GLY A 45 -10.93 -12.75 -2.67
CA GLY A 45 -10.56 -14.14 -2.37
C GLY A 45 -9.19 -14.25 -1.67
N LEU A 46 -8.94 -15.39 -1.01
CA LEU A 46 -7.69 -15.65 -0.27
C LEU A 46 -6.43 -15.48 -1.16
N ASP A 47 -6.47 -15.95 -2.40
CA ASP A 47 -5.35 -15.79 -3.34
C ASP A 47 -5.11 -14.32 -3.69
N HIS A 48 -6.18 -13.54 -3.84
CA HIS A 48 -6.06 -12.10 -4.13
C HIS A 48 -5.49 -11.35 -2.93
N LEU A 49 -6.00 -11.61 -1.71
CA LEU A 49 -5.46 -11.04 -0.47
C LEU A 49 -3.97 -11.39 -0.31
N LYS A 50 -3.59 -12.65 -0.51
CA LYS A 50 -2.19 -13.11 -0.43
C LYS A 50 -1.29 -12.45 -1.48
N ALA A 51 -1.78 -12.27 -2.70
CA ALA A 51 -1.05 -11.55 -3.74
C ALA A 51 -0.85 -10.07 -3.40
N SER A 52 -1.89 -9.41 -2.86
CA SER A 52 -1.82 -8.03 -2.40
C SER A 52 -0.83 -7.86 -1.24
N ILE A 53 -0.86 -8.74 -0.23
CA ILE A 53 0.11 -8.76 0.89
C ILE A 53 1.55 -8.81 0.36
N ARG A 54 1.84 -9.79 -0.50
CA ARG A 54 3.19 -9.96 -1.09
C ARG A 54 3.63 -8.75 -1.90
N LYS A 55 2.69 -8.11 -2.58
CA LYS A 55 2.96 -6.87 -3.30
C LYS A 55 3.36 -5.74 -2.35
N VAL A 56 2.60 -5.51 -1.28
CA VAL A 56 2.91 -4.45 -0.32
C VAL A 56 4.28 -4.70 0.33
N GLU A 57 4.56 -5.94 0.76
CA GLU A 57 5.86 -6.32 1.34
C GLU A 57 7.02 -6.06 0.38
N ARG A 58 6.86 -6.41 -0.91
CA ARG A 58 7.88 -6.15 -1.93
C ARG A 58 8.08 -4.65 -2.17
N ASP A 59 7.00 -3.88 -2.24
CA ASP A 59 7.07 -2.45 -2.52
C ASP A 59 7.74 -1.70 -1.35
N ILE A 60 7.44 -2.07 -0.11
CA ILE A 60 8.12 -1.61 1.13
C ILE A 60 9.62 -1.95 1.05
N ALA A 61 9.97 -3.21 0.80
CA ALA A 61 11.36 -3.65 0.73
C ALA A 61 12.14 -2.94 -0.38
N ARG A 62 11.50 -2.66 -1.53
CA ARG A 62 12.09 -1.88 -2.62
C ARG A 62 12.36 -0.44 -2.20
N LEU A 63 11.38 0.22 -1.55
CA LEU A 63 11.52 1.61 -1.16
C LEU A 63 12.62 1.79 -0.09
N TYR A 64 12.71 0.88 0.89
CA TYR A 64 13.81 0.88 1.87
C TYR A 64 15.21 0.70 1.26
N ARG A 65 15.31 0.06 0.10
CA ARG A 65 16.58 -0.16 -0.62
C ARG A 65 16.84 0.89 -1.70
N SER A 66 15.97 1.88 -1.84
CA SER A 66 16.09 2.92 -2.86
C SER A 66 17.00 4.06 -2.39
N ASP A 67 17.37 4.92 -3.33
CA ASP A 67 18.11 6.17 -3.13
C ASP A 67 17.17 7.37 -2.86
N ARG A 68 15.89 7.11 -2.54
CA ARG A 68 14.91 8.16 -2.26
C ARG A 68 15.26 8.90 -0.96
N GLU A 69 14.84 10.16 -0.89
CA GLU A 69 15.03 10.95 0.32
C GLU A 69 14.30 10.33 1.52
N GLN A 70 14.90 10.43 2.70
CA GLN A 70 14.35 9.83 3.93
C GLN A 70 12.93 10.33 4.20
N GLU A 71 12.63 11.59 3.93
CA GLU A 71 11.28 12.16 4.12
C GLU A 71 10.22 11.52 3.19
N VAL A 72 10.61 11.06 2.00
CA VAL A 72 9.70 10.34 1.09
C VAL A 72 9.44 8.94 1.64
N ILE A 73 10.47 8.28 2.17
CA ILE A 73 10.37 6.97 2.81
C ILE A 73 9.45 7.08 4.03
N ASP A 74 9.74 8.02 4.94
CA ASP A 74 8.98 8.25 6.17
C ASP A 74 7.53 8.65 5.90
N ALA A 75 7.24 9.26 4.75
CA ALA A 75 5.89 9.60 4.33
C ALA A 75 5.08 8.40 3.81
N LEU A 76 5.71 7.47 3.09
CA LEU A 76 5.02 6.38 2.39
C LEU A 76 4.98 5.07 3.19
N ILE A 77 6.06 4.75 3.89
CA ILE A 77 6.20 3.48 4.59
C ILE A 77 5.12 3.27 5.65
N PRO A 78 4.81 4.23 6.55
CA PRO A 78 3.77 4.02 7.55
C PRO A 78 2.39 3.73 6.93
N LEU A 79 2.07 4.39 5.81
CA LEU A 79 0.81 4.18 5.08
C LEU A 79 0.78 2.79 4.41
N ALA A 80 1.90 2.33 3.88
CA ALA A 80 2.02 1.00 3.31
C ALA A 80 1.94 -0.09 4.39
N GLU A 81 2.60 0.10 5.53
CA GLU A 81 2.56 -0.83 6.68
C GLU A 81 1.17 -0.92 7.30
N GLN A 82 0.45 0.20 7.41
CA GLN A 82 -0.95 0.20 7.81
C GLN A 82 -1.80 -0.67 6.87
N LYS A 83 -1.66 -0.47 5.56
CA LYS A 83 -2.44 -1.23 4.57
C LYS A 83 -2.06 -2.71 4.55
N LEU A 84 -0.79 -3.03 4.81
CA LEU A 84 -0.32 -4.40 4.99
C LEU A 84 -0.99 -5.07 6.20
N SER A 85 -1.13 -4.36 7.32
CA SER A 85 -1.83 -4.87 8.50
C SER A 85 -3.28 -5.18 8.18
N GLU A 86 -4.00 -4.24 7.56
CA GLU A 86 -5.41 -4.43 7.17
C GLU A 86 -5.60 -5.69 6.30
N LEU A 87 -4.75 -5.86 5.27
CA LEU A 87 -4.80 -7.05 4.42
C LEU A 87 -4.51 -8.35 5.18
N LYS A 88 -3.55 -8.32 6.11
CA LYS A 88 -3.19 -9.49 6.92
C LYS A 88 -4.30 -9.88 7.89
N ASP A 89 -4.97 -8.88 8.46
CA ASP A 89 -6.09 -9.09 9.36
C ASP A 89 -7.29 -9.67 8.60
N GLU A 90 -7.63 -9.11 7.44
CA GLU A 90 -8.69 -9.66 6.58
C GLU A 90 -8.36 -11.08 6.10
N PHE A 91 -7.11 -11.33 5.69
CA PHE A 91 -6.68 -12.67 5.30
C PHE A 91 -6.86 -13.69 6.43
N LYS A 92 -6.50 -13.34 7.66
CA LYS A 92 -6.69 -14.21 8.83
C LYS A 92 -8.17 -14.40 9.15
N LEU A 93 -8.99 -13.35 9.10
CA LEU A 93 -10.42 -13.45 9.32
C LEU A 93 -11.04 -14.43 8.33
N LYS A 94 -10.73 -14.27 7.04
CA LYS A 94 -11.26 -15.12 5.97
C LYS A 94 -10.73 -16.55 5.98
N ALA A 95 -9.47 -16.77 6.36
CA ALA A 95 -8.90 -18.12 6.44
C ALA A 95 -9.46 -18.95 7.61
N ASN A 96 -10.08 -18.29 8.60
CA ASN A 96 -10.70 -18.94 9.76
C ASN A 96 -12.25 -18.91 9.72
N ALA A 97 -12.83 -18.37 8.64
CA ALA A 97 -14.28 -18.34 8.39
C ALA A 97 -14.72 -19.60 7.64
#